data_AF-A0AB34ILM9-F1
#
_entry.id   AF-A0AB34ILM9-F1
#
_cell.length_a   1.000
_cell.length_b   1.000
_cell.length_c   1.000
_cell.angle_alpha   90.00
_cell.angle_beta   90.00
_cell.angle_gamma   90.00
#
_symmetry.space_group_name_H-M   'P 1'
#
loop_
_entity.id
_entity.type
_entity.pdbx_description
1 polymer ?
#
loop_
_entity_poly.entity_id
_entity_poly.type
_entity_poly.pdbx_seq_one_letter_code
_entity_poly.pdbx_strand_id
1 'polypeptide(L)'
;MRHDRTLLTDSIKAIPTRSFNRVLLNTPDHHPRITRSTWDWCFGKPCFTKFSVDGGRRALALPAVFRRSFGAVIDALGCLRVDALSIFDIIFKAVTVEAEHFSRWSAAVAWTYQRSPTFTDRSPAPRVLITGFHDWKELEGNVWRCRDNPSCRLLLGPPSPSPPIVREGPLVRRLAACCPDATIDYVTLPVTWGVASGLDLCAYDIIIHIGLGVYEGTATLLLEQGAYNERRGADAAAQPPPGHTIESGALQELRPLAMQDKYALLKDTELPGGFVLEMAAARPQNTFLCNETHYRALQAVRGPSLNAAGGLDSESRRQRPRSAYFLHIPYARRGVEDDYNELAEAVAALIARIVHLEVEQGRIGS
;
A
#
# COMPACT_ATOMS: atom_id res chain seq x y z
N MET A 1 29.66 -49.73 32.64
CA MET A 1 28.66 -50.50 33.42
C MET A 1 27.61 -49.52 33.92
N ARG A 2 26.31 -49.90 33.91
CA ARG A 2 25.15 -49.20 34.51
C ARG A 2 25.01 -47.71 34.10
N HIS A 3 24.12 -47.34 33.17
CA HIS A 3 22.68 -47.21 33.38
C HIS A 3 22.30 -46.58 34.73
N ASP A 4 21.62 -45.44 34.67
CA ASP A 4 20.32 -45.38 35.33
C ASP A 4 19.31 -44.62 34.45
N ARG A 5 18.01 -44.85 34.69
CA ARG A 5 16.87 -44.20 34.04
C ARG A 5 15.94 -43.68 35.12
N THR A 6 15.45 -42.46 35.00
CA THR A 6 14.33 -41.99 35.84
C THR A 6 13.24 -41.41 34.96
N LEU A 7 12.16 -42.17 34.82
CA LEU A 7 10.87 -41.66 34.34
C LEU A 7 10.16 -41.00 35.53
N LEU A 8 9.42 -39.92 35.27
CA LEU A 8 8.40 -39.41 36.18
C LEU A 8 7.19 -39.01 35.36
N THR A 9 6.03 -39.54 35.73
CA THR A 9 4.76 -39.44 35.00
C THR A 9 3.75 -38.59 35.79
N ASP A 10 2.59 -38.37 35.17
CA ASP A 10 1.31 -38.03 35.81
C ASP A 10 1.15 -36.67 36.52
N SER A 11 0.32 -35.81 35.89
CA SER A 11 -0.91 -35.27 36.54
C SER A 11 -1.70 -34.35 35.60
N ILE A 12 -2.46 -34.92 34.65
CA ILE A 12 -3.50 -34.15 33.94
C ILE A 12 -4.76 -34.17 34.81
N LYS A 13 -5.13 -33.01 35.39
CA LYS A 13 -6.41 -32.84 36.08
C LYS A 13 -7.49 -32.40 35.10
N ALA A 14 -8.62 -33.12 35.10
CA ALA A 14 -9.77 -32.79 34.28
C ALA A 14 -10.46 -31.48 34.73
N ILE A 15 -10.99 -30.73 33.78
CA ILE A 15 -11.84 -29.56 34.02
C ILE A 15 -13.30 -29.96 33.75
N PRO A 16 -14.24 -29.76 34.69
CA PRO A 16 -15.63 -30.18 34.52
C PRO A 16 -16.44 -29.20 33.66
N THR A 17 -17.23 -29.73 32.73
CA THR A 17 -18.23 -28.97 31.99
C THR A 17 -19.42 -28.61 32.88
N ARG A 18 -19.94 -27.38 32.74
CA ARG A 18 -21.28 -26.98 33.21
C ARG A 18 -21.97 -26.10 32.18
N SER A 19 -23.30 -26.09 32.25
CA SER A 19 -24.18 -25.65 31.16
C SER A 19 -25.24 -24.67 31.65
N PHE A 20 -25.80 -23.89 30.72
CA PHE A 20 -27.00 -23.06 30.85
C PHE A 20 -27.02 -21.98 31.95
N ASN A 21 -27.30 -20.74 31.51
CA ASN A 21 -28.66 -20.24 31.74
C ASN A 21 -29.12 -19.27 30.65
N ARG A 22 -30.45 -19.03 30.59
CA ARG A 22 -31.15 -18.31 29.51
C ARG A 22 -32.06 -17.27 30.13
N VAL A 23 -31.96 -16.01 29.72
CA VAL A 23 -32.89 -14.94 30.12
C VAL A 23 -33.37 -14.17 28.89
N LEU A 24 -34.68 -13.96 28.83
CA LEU A 24 -35.40 -13.05 27.94
C LEU A 24 -36.29 -12.18 28.83
N LEU A 25 -36.56 -10.93 28.45
CA LEU A 25 -37.90 -10.30 28.40
C LEU A 25 -37.84 -8.77 28.21
N ASN A 26 -38.40 -8.34 27.07
CA ASN A 26 -39.32 -7.21 26.82
C ASN A 26 -39.05 -5.74 27.26
N THR A 27 -39.63 -4.86 26.43
CA THR A 27 -39.78 -3.39 26.42
C THR A 27 -41.07 -2.95 27.18
N PRO A 28 -41.57 -1.67 27.22
CA PRO A 28 -41.31 -0.50 26.34
C PRO A 28 -41.35 0.94 26.96
N ASP A 29 -41.40 1.94 26.06
CA ASP A 29 -41.84 3.36 26.22
C ASP A 29 -40.93 4.38 26.95
N HIS A 30 -40.91 5.68 26.60
CA HIS A 30 -41.71 6.50 25.66
C HIS A 30 -40.86 7.65 25.01
N HIS A 31 -41.39 8.35 23.99
CA HIS A 31 -40.73 9.47 23.26
C HIS A 31 -41.01 10.87 23.86
N PRO A 32 -40.26 11.93 23.45
CA PRO A 32 -40.80 12.83 22.41
C PRO A 32 -39.89 13.04 21.19
N ARG A 33 -40.41 13.68 20.13
CA ARG A 33 -39.74 13.93 18.84
C ARG A 33 -39.33 15.40 18.65
N ILE A 34 -38.27 15.63 17.88
CA ILE A 34 -38.09 16.84 17.06
C ILE A 34 -37.96 16.40 15.59
N THR A 35 -38.44 17.19 14.64
CA THR A 35 -38.55 16.81 13.22
C THR A 35 -38.25 17.96 12.27
N ARG A 36 -37.99 17.63 10.99
CA ARG A 36 -37.56 18.47 9.85
C ARG A 36 -36.03 18.71 9.79
N SER A 37 -35.39 18.66 8.62
CA SER A 37 -35.88 18.30 7.26
C SER A 37 -34.79 17.64 6.41
N THR A 38 -35.22 17.01 5.31
CA THR A 38 -34.37 16.37 4.30
C THR A 38 -33.38 17.34 3.66
N TRP A 39 -32.21 16.80 3.29
CA TRP A 39 -31.24 17.44 2.39
C TRP A 39 -30.97 16.48 1.23
N ASP A 40 -31.65 16.70 0.11
CA ASP A 40 -31.47 15.91 -1.11
C ASP A 40 -30.12 16.24 -1.75
N TRP A 41 -29.23 15.25 -1.86
CA TRP A 41 -27.98 15.38 -2.61
C TRP A 41 -28.19 15.02 -4.07
N CYS A 42 -28.51 16.02 -4.89
CA CYS A 42 -28.50 15.88 -6.35
C CYS A 42 -27.07 15.70 -6.87
N PHE A 43 -26.81 14.59 -7.58
CA PHE A 43 -25.60 14.46 -8.38
C PHE A 43 -25.56 15.49 -9.53
N GLY A 44 -24.40 16.15 -9.71
CA GLY A 44 -23.98 16.61 -11.04
C GLY A 44 -24.24 18.06 -11.47
N LYS A 45 -24.66 19.01 -10.60
CA LYS A 45 -24.73 20.45 -10.97
C LYS A 45 -24.29 21.39 -9.84
N PRO A 46 -23.57 22.50 -10.13
CA PRO A 46 -23.16 23.48 -9.12
C PRO A 46 -24.32 24.39 -8.70
N CYS A 47 -24.48 24.60 -7.40
CA CYS A 47 -25.45 25.53 -6.83
C CYS A 47 -24.83 26.93 -6.63
N PHE A 48 -25.59 27.99 -6.97
CA PHE A 48 -25.17 29.38 -6.79
C PHE A 48 -26.13 30.12 -5.84
N THR A 49 -25.61 30.65 -4.74
CA THR A 49 -26.37 31.51 -3.82
C THR A 49 -26.23 32.97 -4.24
N LYS A 50 -27.34 33.63 -4.58
CA LYS A 50 -27.37 35.09 -4.76
C LYS A 50 -27.47 35.80 -3.42
N PHE A 51 -26.69 36.87 -3.26
CA PHE A 51 -26.99 37.96 -2.34
C PHE A 51 -27.19 39.24 -3.15
N SER A 52 -28.03 40.15 -2.65
CA SER A 52 -28.30 41.44 -3.27
C SER A 52 -28.01 42.53 -2.26
N VAL A 53 -27.33 43.58 -2.70
CA VAL A 53 -27.17 44.86 -2.02
C VAL A 53 -27.49 45.92 -3.06
N ASP A 54 -28.26 46.93 -2.70
CA ASP A 54 -28.69 47.96 -3.64
C ASP A 54 -27.53 48.89 -4.04
N GLY A 55 -27.50 49.27 -5.33
CA GLY A 55 -26.51 50.20 -5.88
C GLY A 55 -25.37 49.55 -6.67
N GLY A 56 -25.62 49.24 -7.95
CA GLY A 56 -24.56 48.97 -8.94
C GLY A 56 -24.26 47.50 -9.23
N ARG A 57 -24.62 47.03 -10.43
CA ARG A 57 -24.36 45.64 -10.86
C ARG A 57 -22.91 45.46 -11.37
N ARG A 58 -22.02 44.97 -10.50
CA ARG A 58 -20.81 44.22 -10.91
C ARG A 58 -20.64 42.98 -10.04
N ALA A 59 -20.74 41.80 -10.65
CA ALA A 59 -20.50 40.53 -9.98
C ALA A 59 -19.02 40.14 -10.11
N LEU A 60 -18.29 40.15 -9.00
CA LEU A 60 -16.92 39.65 -8.90
C LEU A 60 -16.94 38.19 -8.43
N ALA A 61 -16.70 37.26 -9.34
CA ALA A 61 -16.65 35.83 -9.04
C ALA A 61 -15.28 35.45 -8.46
N LEU A 62 -15.12 35.53 -7.14
CA LEU A 62 -13.92 35.06 -6.45
C LEU A 62 -13.94 33.52 -6.29
N PRO A 63 -12.83 32.81 -6.58
CA PRO A 63 -12.72 31.37 -6.32
C PRO A 63 -12.94 31.02 -4.83
N ALA A 64 -13.45 29.82 -4.55
CA ALA A 64 -13.75 29.38 -3.19
C ALA A 64 -12.53 29.41 -2.23
N VAL A 65 -11.32 29.26 -2.76
CA VAL A 65 -10.05 29.38 -2.01
C VAL A 65 -9.88 30.79 -1.42
N PHE A 66 -10.15 31.84 -2.21
CA PHE A 66 -10.03 33.24 -1.79
C PHE A 66 -10.91 33.56 -0.56
N ARG A 67 -12.07 32.90 -0.46
CA ARG A 67 -13.02 33.06 0.64
C ARG A 67 -12.52 32.53 1.98
N ARG A 68 -11.63 31.51 1.98
CA ARG A 68 -11.05 30.97 3.23
C ARG A 68 -9.93 31.85 3.77
N SER A 69 -9.06 32.38 2.91
CA SER A 69 -7.89 33.16 3.36
C SER A 69 -8.25 34.56 3.87
N PHE A 70 -9.22 35.23 3.25
CA PHE A 70 -9.54 36.65 3.55
C PHE A 70 -10.76 36.88 4.45
N GLY A 71 -11.55 35.86 4.78
CA GLY A 71 -12.76 36.01 5.61
C GLY A 71 -12.48 36.70 6.95
N ALA A 72 -11.52 36.18 7.72
CA ALA A 72 -11.13 36.74 9.02
C ALA A 72 -10.59 38.19 8.94
N VAL A 73 -10.02 38.61 7.80
CA VAL A 73 -9.55 39.99 7.60
C VAL A 73 -10.73 40.94 7.39
N ILE A 74 -11.74 40.51 6.63
CA ILE A 74 -12.97 41.28 6.39
C ILE A 74 -13.78 41.40 7.69
N ASP A 75 -13.91 40.30 8.44
CA ASP A 75 -14.61 40.28 9.73
C ASP A 75 -13.91 41.17 10.77
N ALA A 76 -12.57 41.18 10.82
CA ALA A 76 -11.80 42.06 11.70
C ALA A 76 -11.93 43.56 11.32
N LEU A 77 -11.94 43.88 10.02
CA LEU A 77 -12.13 45.25 9.55
C LEU A 77 -13.53 45.79 9.83
N GLY A 78 -14.57 44.93 9.81
CA GLY A 78 -15.94 45.30 10.15
C GLY A 78 -16.13 45.84 11.59
N CYS A 79 -15.22 45.52 12.50
CA CYS A 79 -15.23 46.00 13.88
C CYS A 79 -14.56 47.38 14.09
N LEU A 80 -13.91 47.94 13.06
CA LEU A 80 -13.18 49.20 13.15
C LEU A 80 -13.86 50.29 12.30
N ARG A 81 -14.10 51.47 12.90
CA ARG A 81 -14.53 52.66 12.15
C ARG A 81 -13.35 53.28 11.40
N VAL A 82 -12.91 52.62 10.34
CA VAL A 82 -11.90 53.12 9.39
C VAL A 82 -12.61 53.78 8.20
N ASP A 83 -12.01 54.83 7.63
CA ASP A 83 -12.44 55.38 6.34
C ASP A 83 -12.30 54.31 5.24
N ALA A 84 -13.31 54.22 4.36
CA ALA A 84 -13.31 53.33 3.21
C ALA A 84 -12.09 53.57 2.29
N LEU A 85 -11.60 54.81 2.20
CA LEU A 85 -10.39 55.15 1.45
C LEU A 85 -9.14 54.46 2.02
N SER A 86 -9.00 54.41 3.36
CA SER A 86 -7.88 53.73 4.01
C SER A 86 -7.97 52.21 3.89
N ILE A 87 -9.19 51.64 3.92
CA ILE A 87 -9.41 50.21 3.67
C ILE A 87 -8.99 49.83 2.25
N PHE A 88 -9.35 50.64 1.25
CA PHE A 88 -8.91 50.45 -0.13
C PHE A 88 -7.39 50.47 -0.27
N ASP A 89 -6.72 51.44 0.36
CA ASP A 89 -5.26 51.60 0.27
C ASP A 89 -4.50 50.44 0.96
N ILE A 90 -5.02 49.91 2.08
CA ILE A 90 -4.50 48.70 2.74
C ILE A 90 -4.68 47.46 1.86
N ILE A 91 -5.88 47.25 1.30
CA ILE A 91 -6.16 46.11 0.41
C ILE A 91 -5.31 46.19 -0.85
N PHE A 92 -5.15 47.37 -1.45
CA PHE A 92 -4.35 47.55 -2.66
C PHE A 92 -2.87 47.22 -2.41
N LYS A 93 -2.31 47.63 -1.26
CA LYS A 93 -0.94 47.31 -0.84
C LYS A 93 -0.73 45.83 -0.51
N ALA A 94 -1.73 45.16 0.09
CA ALA A 94 -1.68 43.71 0.29
C ALA A 94 -1.69 42.96 -1.06
N VAL A 95 -2.57 43.35 -1.97
CA VAL A 95 -2.71 42.73 -3.30
C VAL A 95 -1.48 42.94 -4.18
N THR A 96 -0.79 44.10 -4.13
CA THR A 96 0.45 44.30 -4.90
C THR A 96 1.63 43.48 -4.37
N VAL A 97 1.75 43.31 -3.05
CA VAL A 97 2.78 42.42 -2.46
C VAL A 97 2.54 40.95 -2.84
N GLU A 98 1.30 40.47 -2.78
CA GLU A 98 0.97 39.14 -3.29
C GLU A 98 1.18 39.02 -4.80
N ALA A 99 0.90 40.07 -5.59
CA ALA A 99 1.11 40.04 -7.05
C ALA A 99 2.59 39.90 -7.44
N GLU A 100 3.53 40.54 -6.74
CA GLU A 100 4.96 40.33 -7.01
C GLU A 100 5.43 38.92 -6.63
N HIS A 101 4.96 38.39 -5.50
CA HIS A 101 5.24 37.00 -5.09
C HIS A 101 4.64 36.00 -6.08
N PHE A 102 3.39 36.20 -6.51
CA PHE A 102 2.72 35.36 -7.49
C PHE A 102 3.38 35.46 -8.87
N SER A 103 3.84 36.64 -9.30
CA SER A 103 4.61 36.82 -10.54
C SER A 103 5.91 36.01 -10.52
N ARG A 104 6.68 36.05 -9.41
CA ARG A 104 7.91 35.26 -9.25
C ARG A 104 7.63 33.77 -9.22
N TRP A 105 6.55 33.34 -8.56
CA TRP A 105 6.14 31.93 -8.51
C TRP A 105 5.66 31.42 -9.88
N SER A 106 4.83 32.20 -10.59
CA SER A 106 4.36 31.85 -11.93
C SER A 106 5.48 31.83 -12.97
N ALA A 107 6.52 32.64 -12.82
CA ALA A 107 7.70 32.57 -13.69
C ALA A 107 8.48 31.25 -13.51
N ALA A 108 8.64 30.78 -12.26
CA ALA A 108 9.27 29.49 -11.96
C ALA A 108 8.44 28.30 -12.49
N VAL A 109 7.11 28.37 -12.37
CA VAL A 109 6.18 27.36 -12.91
C VAL A 109 6.13 27.39 -14.45
N ALA A 110 6.17 28.57 -15.07
CA ALA A 110 6.20 28.69 -16.53
C ALA A 110 7.50 28.13 -17.13
N TRP A 111 8.65 28.37 -16.47
CA TRP A 111 9.95 27.85 -16.91
C TRP A 111 10.02 26.31 -16.85
N THR A 112 9.34 25.69 -15.87
CA THR A 112 9.20 24.23 -15.81
C THR A 112 8.19 23.68 -16.83
N TYR A 113 7.16 24.43 -17.21
CA TYR A 113 6.15 23.98 -18.19
C TYR A 113 6.62 24.01 -19.66
N GLN A 114 7.56 24.90 -20.01
CA GLN A 114 8.03 25.08 -21.39
C GLN A 114 8.96 23.96 -21.93
N ARG A 115 9.22 22.90 -21.15
CA ARG A 115 9.85 21.65 -21.63
C ARG A 115 8.85 20.51 -21.82
N SER A 116 7.69 20.82 -22.41
CA SER A 116 6.73 19.82 -22.88
C SER A 116 7.04 19.42 -24.34
N PRO A 117 7.71 18.29 -24.62
CA PRO A 117 7.80 17.79 -25.98
C PRO A 117 6.42 17.35 -26.46
N THR A 118 6.00 17.81 -27.64
CA THR A 118 4.73 17.42 -28.26
C THR A 118 4.82 16.03 -28.85
N PHE A 119 4.78 15.01 -27.99
CA PHE A 119 4.76 13.60 -28.39
C PHE A 119 3.87 12.81 -27.42
N THR A 120 2.60 12.60 -27.77
CA THR A 120 1.66 11.80 -26.97
C THR A 120 1.79 10.30 -27.26
N ASP A 121 3.02 9.81 -27.38
CA ASP A 121 3.33 8.38 -27.21
C ASP A 121 3.36 8.08 -25.70
N ARG A 122 2.16 8.09 -25.10
CA ARG A 122 1.99 7.66 -23.71
C ARG A 122 2.05 6.15 -23.69
N SER A 123 3.25 5.61 -23.46
CA SER A 123 3.45 4.22 -23.06
C SER A 123 2.41 3.85 -21.98
N PRO A 124 1.76 2.68 -22.06
CA PRO A 124 0.66 2.34 -21.17
C PRO A 124 1.09 2.38 -19.69
N ALA A 125 0.15 2.72 -18.82
CA ALA A 125 0.33 2.73 -17.37
C ALA A 125 0.92 1.39 -16.89
N PRO A 126 2.01 1.36 -16.11
CA PRO A 126 2.60 0.11 -15.64
C PRO A 126 1.59 -0.65 -14.77
N ARG A 127 1.40 -1.93 -15.09
CA ARG A 127 0.57 -2.86 -14.33
C ARG A 127 1.42 -3.45 -13.20
N VAL A 128 1.02 -3.22 -11.95
CA VAL A 128 1.77 -3.61 -10.75
C VAL A 128 0.93 -4.55 -9.90
N LEU A 129 1.41 -5.76 -9.67
CA LEU A 129 0.84 -6.65 -8.67
C LEU A 129 1.53 -6.43 -7.33
N ILE A 130 0.77 -6.10 -6.29
CA ILE A 130 1.26 -6.03 -4.91
C ILE A 130 0.53 -7.07 -4.07
N THR A 131 1.28 -7.93 -3.38
CA THR A 131 0.68 -8.96 -2.51
C THR A 131 1.10 -8.87 -1.06
N GLY A 132 0.21 -9.22 -0.15
CA GLY A 132 0.50 -9.51 1.25
C GLY A 132 0.06 -10.93 1.63
N PHE A 133 0.38 -11.37 2.84
CA PHE A 133 -0.04 -12.68 3.38
C PHE A 133 -0.98 -12.53 4.56
N HIS A 134 -1.95 -13.43 4.69
CA HIS A 134 -2.85 -13.53 5.86
C HIS A 134 -2.09 -13.85 7.16
N ASP A 135 -2.79 -13.77 8.29
CA ASP A 135 -2.30 -14.26 9.57
C ASP A 135 -1.90 -15.76 9.50
N TRP A 136 -0.78 -16.11 10.14
CA TRP A 136 -0.19 -17.46 10.12
C TRP A 136 -0.53 -18.30 11.36
N LYS A 137 -1.13 -17.68 12.38
CA LYS A 137 -1.67 -18.29 13.59
C LYS A 137 -3.18 -18.08 13.61
N GLU A 138 -3.88 -18.96 14.31
CA GLU A 138 -5.33 -18.90 14.53
C GLU A 138 -6.17 -18.94 13.24
N LEU A 139 -6.38 -20.15 12.70
CA LEU A 139 -7.35 -20.36 11.61
C LEU A 139 -8.81 -20.35 12.08
N GLU A 140 -9.07 -20.58 13.37
CA GLU A 140 -10.40 -20.69 13.96
C GLU A 140 -11.04 -19.31 14.23
N GLY A 141 -12.37 -19.20 14.08
CA GLY A 141 -13.14 -18.01 14.49
C GLY A 141 -13.34 -16.90 13.45
N ASN A 142 -12.64 -16.91 12.32
CA ASN A 142 -12.91 -16.06 11.14
C ASN A 142 -13.01 -14.53 11.34
N VAL A 143 -12.42 -13.99 12.41
CA VAL A 143 -11.95 -12.59 12.40
C VAL A 143 -10.94 -12.48 11.25
N TRP A 144 -11.15 -11.60 10.27
CA TRP A 144 -10.50 -11.73 8.95
C TRP A 144 -9.05 -11.22 8.89
N ARG A 145 -8.18 -11.97 9.57
CA ARG A 145 -6.88 -12.44 9.08
C ARG A 145 -5.84 -11.41 8.62
N CYS A 146 -5.97 -10.18 9.09
CA CYS A 146 -4.94 -9.13 9.08
C CYS A 146 -4.68 -8.58 10.50
N ARG A 147 -4.80 -9.41 11.55
CA ARG A 147 -4.58 -9.00 12.94
C ARG A 147 -3.08 -8.90 13.27
N ASP A 148 -2.31 -9.90 12.85
CA ASP A 148 -0.93 -10.13 13.27
C ASP A 148 0.08 -9.95 12.12
N ASN A 149 -0.31 -10.26 10.89
CA ASN A 149 0.56 -10.16 9.73
C ASN A 149 0.58 -8.72 9.18
N PRO A 150 1.71 -7.98 9.29
CA PRO A 150 1.79 -6.59 8.86
C PRO A 150 1.52 -6.43 7.35
N SER A 151 1.91 -7.41 6.52
CA SER A 151 1.70 -7.36 5.08
C SER A 151 0.20 -7.38 4.70
N CYS A 152 -0.64 -8.03 5.51
CA CYS A 152 -2.10 -7.98 5.37
C CYS A 152 -2.66 -6.63 5.84
N ARG A 153 -2.26 -6.18 7.04
CA ARG A 153 -2.72 -4.90 7.64
C ARG A 153 -2.41 -3.71 6.75
N LEU A 154 -1.22 -3.67 6.15
CA LEU A 154 -0.85 -2.63 5.18
C LEU A 154 -1.83 -2.52 4.00
N LEU A 155 -2.38 -3.65 3.53
CA LEU A 155 -3.27 -3.70 2.37
C LEU A 155 -4.76 -3.54 2.72
N LEU A 156 -5.23 -4.11 3.83
CA LEU A 156 -6.66 -4.19 4.15
C LEU A 156 -7.09 -3.44 5.43
N GLY A 157 -6.16 -3.02 6.29
CA GLY A 157 -6.48 -2.21 7.47
C GLY A 157 -6.90 -3.01 8.73
N PRO A 158 -7.72 -2.42 9.63
CA PRO A 158 -8.03 -2.90 10.98
C PRO A 158 -8.65 -4.31 11.15
N PRO A 159 -8.89 -4.76 12.40
CA PRO A 159 -9.76 -5.88 12.76
C PRO A 159 -11.11 -6.04 12.02
N SER A 160 -11.23 -7.07 11.19
CA SER A 160 -12.38 -7.64 10.35
C SER A 160 -13.31 -8.44 11.42
N PRO A 161 -14.44 -7.97 12.03
CA PRO A 161 -15.56 -8.86 12.41
C PRO A 161 -16.41 -9.40 11.23
N SER A 162 -16.92 -8.55 10.31
CA SER A 162 -17.73 -8.95 9.12
C SER A 162 -17.09 -8.61 7.75
N PRO A 163 -16.92 -9.56 6.80
CA PRO A 163 -16.38 -9.30 5.46
C PRO A 163 -17.43 -8.66 4.53
N PRO A 164 -17.05 -8.09 3.36
CA PRO A 164 -15.68 -8.00 2.82
C PRO A 164 -14.86 -6.87 3.45
N ILE A 165 -13.55 -7.10 3.58
CA ILE A 165 -12.61 -6.00 3.87
C ILE A 165 -12.50 -5.12 2.63
N VAL A 166 -12.78 -3.83 2.78
CA VAL A 166 -12.46 -2.86 1.72
C VAL A 166 -10.93 -2.74 1.63
N ARG A 167 -10.37 -2.70 0.41
CA ARG A 167 -8.92 -2.58 0.17
C ARG A 167 -8.43 -1.15 0.42
N GLU A 168 -8.55 -0.69 1.65
CA GLU A 168 -8.22 0.67 2.10
C GLU A 168 -7.15 0.70 3.20
N GLY A 169 -6.31 -0.33 3.29
CA GLY A 169 -5.15 -0.33 4.18
C GLY A 169 -4.21 0.85 3.90
N PRO A 170 -3.40 1.26 4.89
CA PRO A 170 -2.64 2.49 4.82
C PRO A 170 -1.65 2.51 3.63
N LEU A 171 -1.09 1.38 3.22
CA LEU A 171 -0.21 1.30 2.05
C LEU A 171 -0.96 1.57 0.73
N VAL A 172 -2.19 1.05 0.58
CA VAL A 172 -3.03 1.33 -0.60
C VAL A 172 -3.29 2.83 -0.73
N ARG A 173 -3.67 3.47 0.38
CA ARG A 173 -3.98 4.91 0.42
C ARG A 173 -2.76 5.78 0.10
N ARG A 174 -1.54 5.39 0.48
CA ARG A 174 -0.31 6.11 0.10
C ARG A 174 0.10 5.85 -1.35
N LEU A 175 0.02 4.61 -1.83
CA LEU A 175 0.38 4.29 -3.21
C LEU A 175 -0.58 4.93 -4.24
N ALA A 176 -1.88 5.05 -3.93
CA ALA A 176 -2.82 5.80 -4.75
C ALA A 176 -2.46 7.29 -4.90
N ALA A 177 -1.73 7.88 -3.93
CA ALA A 177 -1.24 9.25 -4.00
C ALA A 177 0.16 9.37 -4.63
N CYS A 178 1.06 8.40 -4.39
CA CYS A 178 2.44 8.42 -4.85
C CYS A 178 2.67 7.77 -6.23
N CYS A 179 1.72 6.99 -6.73
CA CYS A 179 1.80 6.28 -8.02
C CYS A 179 0.52 6.43 -8.88
N PRO A 180 -0.01 7.65 -9.10
CA PRO A 180 -1.30 7.86 -9.79
C PRO A 180 -1.30 7.42 -11.26
N ASP A 181 -0.14 7.33 -11.90
CA ASP A 181 0.03 6.86 -13.28
C ASP A 181 0.18 5.32 -13.40
N ALA A 182 0.11 4.57 -12.30
CA ALA A 182 0.25 3.11 -12.28
C ALA A 182 -1.10 2.40 -12.06
N THR A 183 -1.31 1.27 -12.73
CA THR A 183 -2.46 0.39 -12.48
C THR A 183 -2.04 -0.66 -11.46
N ILE A 184 -2.46 -0.51 -10.20
CA ILE A 184 -2.01 -1.36 -9.09
C ILE A 184 -3.12 -2.29 -8.60
N ASP A 185 -2.88 -3.59 -8.69
CA ASP A 185 -3.74 -4.62 -8.09
C ASP A 185 -3.17 -5.11 -6.76
N TYR A 186 -4.06 -5.27 -5.77
CA TYR A 186 -3.71 -5.66 -4.40
C TYR A 186 -4.34 -7.01 -4.05
N VAL A 187 -3.53 -8.01 -3.69
CA VAL A 187 -4.01 -9.37 -3.35
C VAL A 187 -3.47 -9.82 -2.00
N THR A 188 -4.32 -10.37 -1.14
CA THR A 188 -3.85 -11.04 0.10
C THR A 188 -3.93 -12.56 -0.05
N LEU A 189 -2.82 -13.22 0.27
CA LEU A 189 -2.57 -14.64 0.04
C LEU A 189 -2.72 -15.43 1.34
N PRO A 190 -3.45 -16.57 1.37
CA PRO A 190 -3.39 -17.48 2.51
C PRO A 190 -1.96 -18.03 2.70
N VAL A 191 -1.59 -18.27 3.95
CA VAL A 191 -0.29 -18.85 4.33
C VAL A 191 -0.37 -20.38 4.16
N THR A 192 -0.51 -20.82 2.90
CA THR A 192 -0.68 -22.23 2.50
C THR A 192 0.16 -22.58 1.26
N TRP A 193 0.65 -23.83 1.17
CA TRP A 193 1.52 -24.25 0.06
C TRP A 193 0.88 -24.09 -1.33
N GLY A 194 1.71 -23.74 -2.32
CA GLY A 194 1.26 -23.57 -3.71
C GLY A 194 0.43 -22.32 -4.01
N VAL A 195 0.17 -21.44 -3.02
CA VAL A 195 -0.76 -20.29 -3.13
C VAL A 195 -0.53 -19.37 -4.35
N ALA A 196 0.72 -19.11 -4.74
CA ALA A 196 1.04 -18.29 -5.91
C ALA A 196 0.68 -18.94 -7.27
N SER A 197 0.32 -20.23 -7.30
CA SER A 197 -0.13 -20.90 -8.54
C SER A 197 -1.53 -20.45 -8.99
N GLY A 198 -2.27 -19.73 -8.14
CA GLY A 198 -3.55 -19.09 -8.48
C GLY A 198 -3.41 -17.65 -9.02
N LEU A 199 -2.19 -17.15 -9.23
CA LEU A 199 -1.94 -15.79 -9.70
C LEU A 199 -1.57 -15.81 -11.20
N ASP A 200 -2.30 -15.05 -12.02
CA ASP A 200 -1.82 -14.69 -13.36
C ASP A 200 -0.73 -13.63 -13.23
N LEU A 201 0.49 -14.08 -12.98
CA LEU A 201 1.66 -13.21 -12.86
C LEU A 201 1.98 -12.49 -14.18
N CYS A 202 1.60 -13.07 -15.33
CA CYS A 202 1.86 -12.53 -16.67
C CYS A 202 0.96 -11.34 -17.04
N ALA A 203 -0.14 -11.14 -16.31
CA ALA A 203 -0.99 -9.95 -16.41
C ALA A 203 -0.31 -8.65 -15.93
N TYR A 204 0.92 -8.70 -15.39
CA TYR A 204 1.60 -7.56 -14.77
C TYR A 204 2.98 -7.28 -15.36
N ASP A 205 3.39 -6.00 -15.30
CA ASP A 205 4.70 -5.54 -15.74
C ASP A 205 5.73 -5.57 -14.61
N ILE A 206 5.27 -5.44 -13.35
CA ILE A 206 6.07 -5.41 -12.12
C ILE A 206 5.33 -6.23 -11.05
N ILE A 207 6.04 -7.10 -10.33
CA ILE A 207 5.47 -7.90 -9.22
C ILE A 207 6.20 -7.56 -7.91
N ILE A 208 5.47 -7.21 -6.85
CA ILE A 208 6.03 -6.89 -5.54
C ILE A 208 5.28 -7.71 -4.48
N HIS A 209 5.91 -8.79 -4.03
CA HIS A 209 5.42 -9.55 -2.90
C HIS A 209 5.92 -8.91 -1.59
N ILE A 210 5.04 -8.80 -0.60
CA ILE A 210 5.34 -8.25 0.73
C ILE A 210 5.03 -9.33 1.77
N GLY A 211 5.93 -9.58 2.71
CA GLY A 211 5.73 -10.58 3.77
C GLY A 211 6.36 -10.18 5.10
N LEU A 212 5.95 -10.85 6.18
CA LEU A 212 6.58 -10.66 7.49
C LEU A 212 8.02 -11.18 7.48
N GLY A 213 8.96 -10.29 7.78
CA GLY A 213 10.34 -10.63 8.09
C GLY A 213 10.50 -11.18 9.51
N VAL A 214 11.28 -12.25 9.67
CA VAL A 214 11.63 -12.84 10.97
C VAL A 214 13.12 -12.64 11.22
N TYR A 215 13.46 -11.46 11.73
CA TYR A 215 14.83 -11.03 12.05
C TYR A 215 14.83 -10.04 13.24
N GLU A 216 16.01 -9.77 13.79
CA GLU A 216 16.19 -8.85 14.92
C GLU A 216 16.12 -7.39 14.45
N GLY A 217 14.93 -6.78 14.48
CA GLY A 217 14.77 -5.34 14.25
C GLY A 217 13.35 -4.92 13.86
N THR A 218 12.96 -3.70 14.25
CA THR A 218 11.67 -3.06 13.91
C THR A 218 11.83 -1.81 13.05
N ALA A 219 12.97 -1.68 12.38
CA ALA A 219 13.31 -0.56 11.48
C ALA A 219 13.96 -0.99 10.15
N THR A 220 14.42 -2.23 10.00
CA THR A 220 14.94 -2.74 8.71
C THR A 220 13.81 -3.27 7.83
N LEU A 221 13.77 -2.84 6.57
CA LEU A 221 13.07 -3.53 5.48
C LEU A 221 14.10 -4.39 4.72
N LEU A 222 13.83 -5.68 4.54
CA LEU A 222 14.71 -6.58 3.80
C LEU A 222 14.19 -6.84 2.39
N LEU A 223 14.92 -6.38 1.38
CA LEU A 223 14.71 -6.76 -0.02
C LEU A 223 15.45 -8.08 -0.31
N GLU A 224 14.74 -9.12 -0.74
CA GLU A 224 15.39 -10.37 -1.15
C GLU A 224 16.06 -10.21 -2.51
N GLN A 225 17.34 -10.60 -2.63
CA GLN A 225 18.10 -10.57 -3.88
C GLN A 225 17.63 -11.65 -4.88
N GLY A 226 16.88 -12.65 -4.40
CA GLY A 226 16.48 -13.83 -5.16
C GLY A 226 15.78 -14.87 -4.28
N ALA A 227 15.57 -16.07 -4.84
CA ALA A 227 14.87 -17.16 -4.17
C ALA A 227 15.49 -18.54 -4.49
N TYR A 228 15.31 -19.50 -3.59
CA TYR A 228 15.76 -20.90 -3.71
C TYR A 228 14.63 -21.82 -4.16
N ASN A 229 14.94 -22.87 -4.92
CA ASN A 229 13.99 -23.87 -5.43
C ASN A 229 13.57 -24.89 -4.35
N GLU A 230 13.16 -24.44 -3.17
CA GLU A 230 12.93 -25.29 -2.00
C GLU A 230 11.71 -24.89 -1.16
N ARG A 231 11.06 -25.90 -0.57
CA ARG A 231 10.02 -25.79 0.46
C ARG A 231 10.41 -26.54 1.73
N ARG A 232 10.30 -25.88 2.88
CA ARG A 232 10.55 -26.47 4.22
C ARG A 232 9.54 -25.95 5.25
N GLY A 233 9.31 -26.70 6.34
CA GLY A 233 8.37 -26.36 7.40
C GLY A 233 6.94 -26.86 7.13
N ALA A 234 5.98 -26.47 7.98
CA ALA A 234 4.55 -26.70 7.77
C ALA A 234 3.83 -25.35 7.58
N ASP A 235 2.77 -25.32 6.78
CA ASP A 235 2.01 -24.09 6.54
C ASP A 235 1.00 -23.78 7.67
N ALA A 236 0.21 -22.70 7.54
CA ALA A 236 -0.74 -22.30 8.58
C ALA A 236 -1.92 -23.29 8.75
N ALA A 237 -2.16 -24.18 7.79
CA ALA A 237 -3.07 -25.32 7.90
C ALA A 237 -2.38 -26.58 8.46
N ALA A 238 -1.18 -26.42 9.03
CA ALA A 238 -0.28 -27.46 9.51
C ALA A 238 0.11 -28.50 8.44
N GLN A 239 -0.02 -28.18 7.15
CA GLN A 239 0.29 -29.12 6.08
C GLN A 239 1.78 -29.10 5.74
N PRO A 240 2.42 -30.27 5.54
CA PRO A 240 3.75 -30.33 4.95
C PRO A 240 3.71 -29.87 3.47
N PRO A 241 4.84 -29.45 2.89
CA PRO A 241 4.88 -29.09 1.48
C PRO A 241 4.61 -30.32 0.60
N PRO A 242 3.98 -30.15 -0.59
CA PRO A 242 3.69 -31.24 -1.52
C PRO A 242 4.95 -31.85 -2.16
N GLY A 243 6.13 -31.28 -1.90
CA GLY A 243 7.43 -31.76 -2.34
C GLY A 243 8.53 -30.77 -1.92
N HIS A 244 9.76 -31.26 -1.76
CA HIS A 244 10.89 -30.47 -1.26
C HIS A 244 11.36 -29.37 -2.21
N THR A 245 11.16 -29.50 -3.53
CA THR A 245 11.49 -28.48 -4.53
C THR A 245 10.23 -27.76 -5.03
N ILE A 246 10.35 -26.49 -5.42
CA ILE A 246 9.19 -25.70 -5.91
C ILE A 246 8.77 -26.17 -7.30
N GLU A 247 9.75 -26.35 -8.19
CA GLU A 247 9.62 -26.93 -9.53
C GLU A 247 10.73 -27.96 -9.79
N SER A 248 10.36 -29.15 -10.29
CA SER A 248 11.33 -30.21 -10.58
C SER A 248 12.17 -29.87 -11.81
N GLY A 249 13.50 -29.99 -11.70
CA GLY A 249 14.44 -29.72 -12.80
C GLY A 249 14.71 -28.24 -13.09
N ALA A 250 14.11 -27.31 -12.34
CA ALA A 250 14.44 -25.88 -12.40
C ALA A 250 15.73 -25.55 -11.60
N LEU A 251 16.36 -24.41 -11.90
CA LEU A 251 17.61 -23.99 -11.24
C LEU A 251 17.42 -23.87 -9.72
N GLN A 252 18.41 -24.34 -8.95
CA GLN A 252 18.35 -24.32 -7.48
C GLN A 252 18.16 -22.91 -6.89
N GLU A 253 18.59 -21.87 -7.60
CA GLU A 253 18.51 -20.49 -7.17
C GLU A 253 18.17 -19.59 -8.38
N LEU A 254 17.35 -18.56 -8.14
CA LEU A 254 17.01 -17.51 -9.10
C LEU A 254 17.34 -16.13 -8.51
N ARG A 255 17.96 -15.25 -9.31
CA ARG A 255 18.20 -13.84 -9.01
C ARG A 255 17.88 -13.00 -10.26
N PRO A 256 17.27 -11.79 -10.15
CA PRO A 256 17.21 -10.86 -11.26
C PRO A 256 18.61 -10.32 -11.59
N LEU A 257 18.97 -10.29 -12.87
CA LEU A 257 20.32 -9.95 -13.33
C LEU A 257 20.84 -8.60 -12.81
N ALA A 258 19.97 -7.59 -12.74
CA ALA A 258 20.29 -6.23 -12.32
C ALA A 258 19.85 -5.90 -10.87
N MET A 259 19.57 -6.88 -10.01
CA MET A 259 19.05 -6.60 -8.66
C MET A 259 20.06 -5.83 -7.79
N GLN A 260 21.37 -6.07 -7.95
CA GLN A 260 22.42 -5.32 -7.25
C GLN A 260 22.44 -3.84 -7.66
N ASP A 261 22.37 -3.54 -8.96
CA ASP A 261 22.36 -2.17 -9.48
C ASP A 261 21.08 -1.43 -9.06
N LYS A 262 19.94 -2.12 -9.10
CA LYS A 262 18.66 -1.60 -8.60
C LYS A 262 18.71 -1.33 -7.10
N TYR A 263 19.25 -2.24 -6.30
CA TYR A 263 19.47 -2.00 -4.87
C TYR A 263 20.39 -0.80 -4.61
N ALA A 264 21.46 -0.62 -5.39
CA ALA A 264 22.33 0.55 -5.28
C ALA A 264 21.59 1.89 -5.53
N LEU A 265 20.54 1.88 -6.36
CA LEU A 265 19.66 3.04 -6.62
C LEU A 265 18.49 3.18 -5.62
N LEU A 266 18.32 2.21 -4.70
CA LEU A 266 17.24 2.14 -3.72
C LEU A 266 17.74 2.32 -2.27
N LYS A 267 18.90 1.77 -1.91
CA LYS A 267 19.47 1.78 -0.55
C LYS A 267 19.68 3.17 0.05
N ASP A 268 19.97 4.15 -0.81
CA ASP A 268 20.23 5.55 -0.43
C ASP A 268 18.93 6.39 -0.47
N THR A 269 17.76 5.75 -0.59
CA THR A 269 16.45 6.41 -0.45
C THR A 269 16.17 6.67 1.01
N GLU A 270 15.99 7.93 1.41
CA GLU A 270 15.53 8.29 2.75
C GLU A 270 14.09 7.76 2.97
N LEU A 271 13.93 6.77 3.85
CA LEU A 271 12.61 6.21 4.16
C LEU A 271 12.02 6.91 5.40
N PRO A 272 10.73 7.34 5.34
CA PRO A 272 10.00 7.87 6.48
C PRO A 272 10.09 6.98 7.74
N GLY A 273 9.94 7.58 8.92
CA GLY A 273 9.97 6.87 10.20
C GLY A 273 11.34 6.33 10.62
N GLY A 274 12.41 6.65 9.89
CA GLY A 274 13.77 6.15 10.17
C GLY A 274 13.94 4.66 9.88
N PHE A 275 13.24 4.15 8.86
CA PHE A 275 13.47 2.80 8.36
C PHE A 275 14.72 2.75 7.47
N VAL A 276 15.38 1.59 7.42
CA VAL A 276 16.54 1.35 6.55
C VAL A 276 16.21 0.23 5.55
N LEU A 277 16.73 0.35 4.32
CA LEU A 277 16.65 -0.73 3.34
C LEU A 277 17.96 -1.53 3.34
N GLU A 278 17.85 -2.82 3.62
CA GLU A 278 18.93 -3.79 3.49
C GLU A 278 18.57 -4.84 2.45
N MET A 279 19.56 -5.49 1.83
CA MET A 279 19.35 -6.58 0.87
C MET A 279 19.79 -7.92 1.43
N ALA A 280 18.87 -8.87 1.48
CA ALA A 280 19.13 -10.23 1.92
C ALA A 280 19.52 -11.11 0.72
N ALA A 281 20.70 -11.73 0.78
CA ALA A 281 21.10 -12.74 -0.21
C ALA A 281 20.16 -13.95 -0.14
N ALA A 282 19.77 -14.49 -1.30
CA ALA A 282 18.96 -15.71 -1.36
C ALA A 282 19.72 -16.86 -0.68
N ARG A 283 19.01 -17.69 0.09
CA ARG A 283 19.63 -18.61 1.07
C ARG A 283 18.72 -19.82 1.37
N PRO A 284 19.25 -21.05 1.53
CA PRO A 284 18.44 -22.26 1.84
C PRO A 284 17.62 -22.19 3.15
N GLN A 285 17.90 -21.24 4.02
CA GLN A 285 17.16 -20.96 5.25
C GLN A 285 15.87 -20.16 4.98
N ASN A 286 15.83 -19.35 3.91
CA ASN A 286 14.60 -18.71 3.43
C ASN A 286 13.92 -19.66 2.43
N THR A 287 13.23 -20.68 2.94
CA THR A 287 12.58 -21.73 2.13
C THR A 287 11.12 -21.99 2.56
N PHE A 288 10.48 -20.95 3.11
CA PHE A 288 9.06 -20.93 3.44
C PHE A 288 8.23 -20.26 2.31
N LEU A 289 6.96 -19.95 2.57
CA LEU A 289 6.01 -19.45 1.56
C LEU A 289 6.43 -18.12 0.91
N CYS A 290 7.09 -17.23 1.65
CA CYS A 290 7.71 -16.02 1.09
C CYS A 290 8.63 -16.38 -0.10
N ASN A 291 9.51 -17.36 0.11
CA ASN A 291 10.41 -17.88 -0.91
C ASN A 291 9.67 -18.60 -2.07
N GLU A 292 8.62 -19.40 -1.81
CA GLU A 292 7.85 -20.01 -2.92
C GLU A 292 7.23 -18.94 -3.84
N THR A 293 6.59 -17.92 -3.27
CA THR A 293 5.99 -16.85 -4.07
C THR A 293 7.04 -16.05 -4.83
N HIS A 294 8.16 -15.69 -4.19
CA HIS A 294 9.25 -14.98 -4.87
C HIS A 294 9.86 -15.80 -6.00
N TYR A 295 10.15 -17.09 -5.77
CA TYR A 295 10.71 -17.98 -6.78
C TYR A 295 9.80 -18.06 -8.01
N ARG A 296 8.49 -18.23 -7.83
CA ARG A 296 7.52 -18.28 -8.94
C ARG A 296 7.44 -16.96 -9.71
N ALA A 297 7.49 -15.82 -9.03
CA ALA A 297 7.57 -14.52 -9.70
C ALA A 297 8.89 -14.34 -10.46
N LEU A 298 10.01 -14.85 -9.94
CA LEU A 298 11.30 -14.87 -10.65
C LEU A 298 11.28 -15.83 -11.85
N GLN A 299 10.53 -16.94 -11.80
CA GLN A 299 10.28 -17.79 -12.96
C GLN A 299 9.46 -17.05 -14.03
N ALA A 300 8.37 -16.37 -13.66
CA ALA A 300 7.60 -15.54 -14.59
C ALA A 300 8.48 -14.45 -15.25
N VAL A 301 9.31 -13.76 -14.46
CA VAL A 301 10.29 -12.77 -14.94
C VAL A 301 11.40 -13.37 -15.81
N ARG A 302 11.68 -14.68 -15.71
CA ARG A 302 12.60 -15.40 -16.61
C ARG A 302 11.90 -15.99 -17.85
N GLY A 303 10.57 -16.06 -17.85
CA GLY A 303 9.78 -16.76 -18.86
C GLY A 303 9.93 -18.29 -18.77
N PRO A 304 9.26 -19.04 -19.66
CA PRO A 304 9.31 -20.50 -19.64
C PRO A 304 10.74 -21.04 -19.72
N SER A 305 11.02 -22.09 -18.94
CA SER A 305 12.32 -22.75 -18.94
C SER A 305 12.64 -23.31 -20.33
N LEU A 306 13.88 -23.10 -20.80
CA LEU A 306 14.36 -23.53 -22.13
C LEU A 306 14.30 -25.06 -22.37
N ASN A 307 13.97 -25.83 -21.33
CA ASN A 307 13.74 -27.27 -21.40
C ASN A 307 12.37 -27.63 -22.00
N ALA A 308 11.44 -26.68 -22.14
CA ALA A 308 10.18 -26.88 -22.83
C ALA A 308 10.38 -26.80 -24.35
N ALA A 309 10.38 -27.96 -25.03
CA ALA A 309 10.56 -28.07 -26.47
C ALA A 309 9.30 -27.62 -27.26
N GLY A 310 8.95 -26.34 -27.15
CA GLY A 310 7.86 -25.69 -27.88
C GLY A 310 8.21 -24.22 -28.11
N GLY A 311 8.30 -23.81 -29.38
CA GLY A 311 8.67 -22.44 -29.73
C GLY A 311 7.58 -21.44 -29.36
N LEU A 312 7.83 -20.64 -28.33
CA LEU A 312 6.94 -19.55 -27.93
C LEU A 312 6.85 -18.47 -29.02
N ASP A 313 5.61 -18.14 -29.36
CA ASP A 313 5.23 -17.08 -30.28
C ASP A 313 5.70 -15.68 -29.82
N SER A 314 5.39 -14.65 -30.60
CA SER A 314 5.79 -13.28 -30.35
C SER A 314 4.84 -12.51 -29.41
N GLU A 315 3.69 -13.07 -29.00
CA GLU A 315 2.74 -12.44 -28.07
C GLU A 315 2.99 -12.88 -26.63
N SER A 316 3.21 -14.17 -26.39
CA SER A 316 3.64 -14.73 -25.10
C SER A 316 4.99 -14.16 -24.61
N ARG A 317 5.82 -13.63 -25.51
CA ARG A 317 7.01 -12.83 -25.14
C ARG A 317 6.71 -11.41 -24.65
N ARG A 318 5.55 -10.84 -25.02
CA ARG A 318 5.11 -9.48 -24.62
C ARG A 318 4.36 -9.48 -23.28
N GLN A 319 3.76 -10.59 -22.90
CA GLN A 319 3.03 -10.76 -21.64
C GLN A 319 3.95 -11.30 -20.52
N ARG A 320 5.15 -10.74 -20.38
CA ARG A 320 6.15 -11.19 -19.40
C ARG A 320 6.49 -10.07 -18.41
N PRO A 321 6.44 -10.34 -17.09
CA PRO A 321 6.83 -9.36 -16.08
C PRO A 321 8.30 -8.96 -16.26
N ARG A 322 8.57 -7.66 -16.19
CA ARG A 322 9.92 -7.09 -16.39
C ARG A 322 10.78 -7.28 -15.13
N SER A 323 10.14 -7.33 -13.97
CA SER A 323 10.80 -7.48 -12.67
C SER A 323 9.88 -8.04 -11.59
N ALA A 324 10.48 -8.69 -10.60
CA ALA A 324 9.81 -9.21 -9.41
C ALA A 324 10.68 -8.95 -8.19
N TYR A 325 10.03 -8.55 -7.09
CA TYR A 325 10.65 -8.20 -5.82
C TYR A 325 9.95 -8.97 -4.70
N PHE A 326 10.69 -9.33 -3.66
CA PHE A 326 10.10 -9.71 -2.38
C PHE A 326 10.64 -8.81 -1.27
N LEU A 327 9.74 -8.10 -0.61
CA LEU A 327 10.03 -7.21 0.51
C LEU A 327 9.56 -7.85 1.81
N HIS A 328 10.51 -8.31 2.61
CA HIS A 328 10.26 -8.63 4.01
C HIS A 328 10.16 -7.34 4.82
N ILE A 329 9.08 -7.20 5.60
CA ILE A 329 8.81 -6.05 6.47
C ILE A 329 8.70 -6.50 7.93
N PRO A 330 9.10 -5.68 8.92
CA PRO A 330 8.99 -6.04 10.33
C PRO A 330 7.55 -5.92 10.82
N TYR A 331 7.30 -6.39 12.05
CA TYR A 331 6.09 -6.00 12.79
C TYR A 331 6.08 -4.49 13.05
N ALA A 332 4.89 -3.90 13.15
CA ALA A 332 4.72 -2.54 13.66
C ALA A 332 5.25 -2.42 15.10
N ARG A 333 6.08 -1.41 15.37
CA ARG A 333 7.00 -1.30 16.53
C ARG A 333 6.36 -1.62 17.90
N ARG A 334 5.12 -1.17 18.11
CA ARG A 334 4.30 -1.34 19.33
C ARG A 334 2.92 -1.95 19.04
N GLY A 335 2.68 -2.39 17.79
CA GLY A 335 1.40 -2.96 17.35
C GLY A 335 0.22 -1.99 17.23
N VAL A 336 0.44 -0.67 17.31
CA VAL A 336 -0.62 0.37 17.21
C VAL A 336 -0.78 0.90 15.78
N GLU A 337 -1.94 1.49 15.46
CA GLU A 337 -2.24 1.96 14.09
C GLU A 337 -1.24 3.01 13.57
N ASP A 338 -0.70 3.88 14.42
CA ASP A 338 0.28 4.88 14.01
C ASP A 338 1.60 4.24 13.52
N ASP A 339 2.03 3.15 14.16
CA ASP A 339 3.22 2.39 13.74
C ASP A 339 2.97 1.65 12.42
N TYR A 340 1.72 1.24 12.14
CA TYR A 340 1.32 0.73 10.83
C TYR A 340 1.24 1.84 9.78
N ASN A 341 0.93 3.09 10.15
CA ASN A 341 1.01 4.25 9.25
C ASN A 341 2.47 4.63 8.93
N GLU A 342 3.38 4.66 9.92
CA GLU A 342 4.83 4.85 9.70
C GLU A 342 5.39 3.78 8.75
N LEU A 343 5.10 2.51 9.01
CA LEU A 343 5.53 1.40 8.17
C LEU A 343 4.93 1.49 6.75
N ALA A 344 3.68 1.93 6.62
CA ALA A 344 3.05 2.17 5.32
C ALA A 344 3.73 3.30 4.54
N GLU A 345 4.19 4.37 5.19
CA GLU A 345 4.93 5.45 4.53
C GLU A 345 6.28 4.97 4.01
N ALA A 346 7.06 4.25 4.82
CA ALA A 346 8.34 3.68 4.42
C ALA A 346 8.19 2.70 3.24
N VAL A 347 7.22 1.78 3.31
CA VAL A 347 6.96 0.81 2.23
C VAL A 347 6.39 1.48 0.98
N ALA A 348 5.55 2.52 1.11
CA ALA A 348 5.03 3.26 -0.04
C ALA A 348 6.12 4.05 -0.77
N ALA A 349 7.01 4.73 -0.03
CA ALA A 349 8.13 5.47 -0.61
C ALA A 349 9.06 4.54 -1.41
N LEU A 350 9.41 3.38 -0.83
CA LEU A 350 10.22 2.36 -1.48
C LEU A 350 9.56 1.79 -2.75
N ILE A 351 8.28 1.43 -2.68
CA ILE A 351 7.54 0.88 -3.82
C ILE A 351 7.37 1.92 -4.92
N ALA A 352 7.09 3.19 -4.59
CA ALA A 352 7.02 4.27 -5.57
C ALA A 352 8.36 4.47 -6.29
N ARG A 353 9.49 4.41 -5.56
CA ARG A 353 10.83 4.48 -6.15
C ARG A 353 11.11 3.27 -7.06
N ILE A 354 10.71 2.06 -6.68
CA ILE A 354 10.81 0.86 -7.53
C ILE A 354 10.00 1.07 -8.83
N VAL A 355 8.70 1.38 -8.74
CA VAL A 355 7.82 1.54 -9.92
C VAL A 355 8.36 2.60 -10.88
N HIS A 356 8.85 3.72 -10.35
CA HIS A 356 9.47 4.78 -11.14
C HIS A 356 10.75 4.29 -11.86
N LEU A 357 11.69 3.62 -11.17
CA LEU A 357 12.90 3.07 -11.79
C LEU A 357 12.57 2.06 -12.91
N GLU A 358 11.55 1.21 -12.73
CA GLU A 358 11.13 0.26 -13.76
C GLU A 358 10.47 0.95 -14.97
N VAL A 359 9.79 2.10 -14.78
CA VAL A 359 9.27 2.91 -15.90
C VAL A 359 10.42 3.60 -16.65
N GLU A 360 11.42 4.14 -15.95
CA GLU A 360 12.58 4.78 -16.58
C GLU A 360 13.42 3.78 -17.38
N GLN A 361 13.80 2.64 -16.77
CA GLN A 361 14.54 1.59 -17.48
C GLN A 361 13.74 0.99 -18.64
N GLY A 362 12.42 0.89 -18.50
CA GLY A 362 11.52 0.45 -19.57
C GLY A 362 11.57 1.30 -20.84
N ARG A 363 11.80 2.61 -20.72
CA ARG A 363 11.92 3.56 -21.83
C ARG A 363 13.30 3.61 -22.48
N ILE A 364 14.31 3.01 -21.86
CA ILE A 364 15.69 2.97 -22.36
C ILE A 364 15.97 1.67 -23.13
N GLY A 365 15.24 0.59 -22.82
CA GLY A 365 15.34 -0.71 -23.48
C GLY A 365 14.30 -0.97 -24.58
N SER A 366 13.54 0.05 -25.00
CA SER A 366 12.46 -0.01 -26.01
C SER A 366 12.81 0.78 -27.27
#